data_AF-A0A377CXG1-F1
#
_entry.id   AF-A0A377CXG1-F1
#
_cell.length_a   1.000
_cell.length_b   1.000
_cell.length_c   1.000
_cell.angle_alpha   90.00
_cell.angle_beta   90.00
_cell.angle_gamma   90.00
#
_symmetry.space_group_name_H-M   'P 1'
#
loop_
_entity.id
_entity.type
_entity.pdbx_description
1 polymer ?
#
loop_
_entity_poly.entity_id
_entity_poly.type
_entity_poly.pdbx_seq_one_letter_code
_entity_poly.pdbx_strand_id
1 'polypeptide(L)'
;MLTPAQRYLQRVMAHHRADPFSREEQRTRTAHEQVLHQLRLAQLQLKGVQSNIAKAELKKHLIPNFEGWIDGTLASDSGRQDEVITTMMVWAIDCRDYPLALRIGEYVIRHRLALPDNFGRDSATVLTEEIAEVVLTEAATNSETDLSGYIRMLDELDALVHDQDMPDQVRAKLHKARGIFTARIRQYGRHDCVTWSAA
;
A
#
# COMPACT_ATOMS: atom_id res chain seq x y z
N MET A 1 -13.67 35.55 -47.60
CA MET A 1 -12.20 35.42 -47.47
C MET A 1 -11.82 35.76 -46.03
N LEU A 2 -11.04 34.92 -45.33
CA LEU A 2 -10.59 35.21 -43.96
C LEU A 2 -9.59 36.36 -43.96
N THR A 3 -9.70 37.27 -42.98
CA THR A 3 -8.78 38.40 -42.85
C THR A 3 -7.38 37.93 -42.44
N PRO A 4 -6.32 38.72 -42.71
CA PRO A 4 -4.95 38.37 -42.31
C PRO A 4 -4.81 38.09 -40.80
N ALA A 5 -5.53 38.84 -39.95
CA ALA A 5 -5.57 38.64 -38.50
C ALA A 5 -6.25 37.31 -38.11
N GLN A 6 -7.33 36.93 -38.81
CA GLN A 6 -8.00 35.64 -38.58
C GLN A 6 -7.15 34.45 -39.02
N ARG A 7 -6.39 34.59 -40.12
CA ARG A 7 -5.42 33.57 -40.56
C ARG A 7 -4.26 33.42 -39.58
N TYR A 8 -3.76 34.52 -39.04
CA TYR A 8 -2.74 34.50 -37.99
C TYR A 8 -3.27 33.83 -36.71
N LEU A 9 -4.47 34.22 -36.26
CA LEU A 9 -5.12 33.61 -35.09
C LEU A 9 -5.36 32.11 -35.31
N GLN A 10 -5.84 31.68 -36.48
CA GLN A 10 -6.01 30.26 -36.79
C GLN A 10 -4.67 29.51 -36.82
N ARG A 11 -3.60 30.13 -37.33
CA ARG A 11 -2.26 29.51 -37.39
C ARG A 11 -1.64 29.40 -35.99
N VAL A 12 -1.79 30.42 -35.14
CA VAL A 12 -1.37 30.42 -33.72
C VAL A 12 -2.18 29.39 -32.92
N MET A 13 -3.50 29.36 -33.09
CA MET A 13 -4.38 28.35 -32.47
C MET A 13 -4.06 26.92 -32.91
N ALA A 14 -3.69 26.71 -34.19
CA ALA A 14 -3.28 25.42 -34.71
C ALA A 14 -1.90 24.98 -34.20
N HIS A 15 -0.97 25.93 -34.01
CA HIS A 15 0.33 25.65 -33.37
C HIS A 15 0.16 25.26 -31.90
N HIS A 16 -0.73 25.94 -31.15
CA HIS A 16 -1.09 25.55 -29.78
C HIS A 16 -1.89 24.24 -29.71
N ARG A 17 -2.49 23.78 -30.81
CA ARG A 17 -3.15 22.47 -30.91
C ARG A 17 -2.19 21.34 -31.25
N ALA A 18 -0.96 21.66 -31.66
CA ALA A 18 0.02 20.71 -32.14
C ALA A 18 0.97 20.18 -31.05
N ASP A 19 1.21 20.92 -29.95
CA ASP A 19 1.61 20.34 -28.65
C ASP A 19 1.68 21.40 -27.53
N PRO A 20 1.02 21.17 -26.38
CA PRO A 20 1.78 21.23 -25.13
C PRO A 20 1.57 20.03 -24.20
N PHE A 21 0.64 19.13 -24.47
CA PHE A 21 0.49 17.80 -23.86
C PHE A 21 -0.34 16.95 -24.82
N SER A 22 0.08 15.70 -25.03
CA SER A 22 -0.69 14.77 -25.86
C SER A 22 -2.14 14.69 -25.34
N ARG A 23 -3.11 14.52 -26.25
CA ARG A 23 -4.53 14.32 -25.86
C ARG A 23 -4.67 13.23 -24.79
N GLU A 24 -3.79 12.24 -24.83
CA GLU A 24 -3.72 11.17 -23.84
C GLU A 24 -3.22 11.66 -22.48
N GLU A 25 -2.11 12.39 -22.40
CA GLU A 25 -1.63 13.01 -21.15
C GLU A 25 -2.67 13.97 -20.53
N GLN A 26 -3.41 14.70 -21.37
CA GLN A 26 -4.47 15.57 -20.88
C GLN A 26 -5.63 14.76 -20.29
N ARG A 27 -6.02 13.63 -20.93
CA ARG A 27 -7.00 12.70 -20.37
C ARG A 27 -6.50 12.08 -19.06
N THR A 28 -5.24 11.62 -19.01
CA THR A 28 -4.63 11.05 -17.81
C THR A 28 -4.64 12.05 -16.66
N ARG A 29 -4.32 13.34 -16.92
CA ARG A 29 -4.41 14.37 -15.89
C ARG A 29 -5.84 14.59 -15.40
N THR A 30 -6.81 14.68 -16.30
CA THR A 30 -8.20 14.84 -15.90
C THR A 30 -8.71 13.63 -15.10
N ALA A 31 -8.28 12.42 -15.44
CA ALA A 31 -8.63 11.22 -14.69
C ALA A 31 -7.95 11.20 -13.30
N HIS A 32 -6.67 11.56 -13.23
CA HIS A 32 -5.95 11.69 -11.96
C HIS A 32 -6.57 12.73 -11.05
N GLU A 33 -6.96 13.91 -11.58
CA GLU A 33 -7.66 14.96 -10.82
C GLU A 33 -9.01 14.46 -10.26
N GLN A 34 -9.76 13.68 -11.03
CA GLN A 34 -11.02 13.08 -10.57
C GLN A 34 -10.80 12.10 -9.41
N VAL A 35 -9.81 11.21 -9.53
CA VAL A 35 -9.52 10.23 -8.48
C VAL A 35 -8.96 10.91 -7.23
N LEU A 36 -8.13 11.95 -7.38
CA LEU A 36 -7.70 12.78 -6.25
C LEU A 36 -8.88 13.47 -5.56
N HIS A 37 -9.82 14.03 -6.32
CA HIS A 37 -11.03 14.62 -5.74
C HIS A 37 -11.85 13.58 -4.96
N GLN A 38 -12.01 12.37 -5.51
CA GLN A 38 -12.67 11.25 -4.82
C GLN A 38 -11.93 10.88 -3.52
N LEU A 39 -10.59 10.84 -3.55
CA LEU A 39 -9.78 10.61 -2.36
C LEU A 39 -10.03 11.68 -1.29
N ARG A 40 -10.10 12.97 -1.68
CA ARG A 40 -10.40 14.07 -0.73
C ARG A 40 -11.77 13.90 -0.09
N LEU A 41 -12.79 13.53 -0.86
CA LEU A 41 -14.13 13.24 -0.31
C LEU A 41 -14.10 12.07 0.68
N ALA A 42 -13.41 10.98 0.35
CA ALA A 42 -13.23 9.83 1.22
C ALA A 42 -12.49 10.21 2.53
N GLN A 43 -11.45 11.03 2.44
CA GLN A 43 -10.73 11.56 3.60
C GLN A 43 -11.63 12.42 4.50
N LEU A 44 -12.54 13.23 3.94
CA LEU A 44 -13.51 14.01 4.71
C LEU A 44 -14.49 13.10 5.46
N GLN A 45 -14.96 12.01 4.84
CA GLN A 45 -15.82 11.03 5.53
C GLN A 45 -15.10 10.41 6.72
N LEU A 46 -13.82 10.05 6.57
CA LEU A 46 -13.01 9.48 7.64
C LEU A 46 -12.76 10.45 8.80
N LYS A 47 -12.65 11.77 8.53
CA LYS A 47 -12.52 12.79 9.59
C LYS A 47 -13.77 12.89 10.47
N GLY A 48 -14.95 12.50 9.97
CA GLY A 48 -16.18 12.45 10.76
C GLY A 48 -16.25 11.29 11.75
N VAL A 49 -15.38 10.30 11.62
CA VAL A 49 -15.34 9.11 12.48
C VAL A 49 -14.23 9.27 13.52
N GLN A 50 -14.50 8.96 14.79
CA GLN A 50 -13.49 9.03 15.85
C GLN A 50 -12.78 7.67 16.08
N SER A 51 -13.54 6.57 16.08
CA SER A 51 -12.99 5.23 16.36
C SER A 51 -12.08 4.74 15.23
N ASN A 52 -10.88 4.26 15.59
CA ASN A 52 -9.94 3.67 14.64
C ASN A 52 -10.48 2.38 14.01
N ILE A 53 -11.20 1.56 14.78
CA ILE A 53 -11.85 0.34 14.26
C ILE A 53 -12.91 0.73 13.22
N ALA A 54 -13.76 1.72 13.53
CA ALA A 54 -14.79 2.19 12.60
C ALA A 54 -14.18 2.85 11.34
N LYS A 55 -13.05 3.54 11.48
CA LYS A 55 -12.28 4.06 10.32
C LYS A 55 -11.75 2.93 9.45
N ALA A 56 -11.19 1.87 10.03
CA ALA A 56 -10.69 0.73 9.28
C ALA A 56 -11.82 0.05 8.49
N GLU A 57 -12.98 -0.15 9.11
CA GLU A 57 -14.16 -0.66 8.41
C GLU A 57 -14.61 0.27 7.28
N LEU A 58 -14.69 1.59 7.51
CA LEU A 58 -15.06 2.54 6.46
C LEU A 58 -14.04 2.54 5.31
N LYS A 59 -12.74 2.51 5.59
CA LYS A 59 -11.68 2.38 4.56
C LYS A 59 -11.89 1.14 3.71
N LYS A 60 -12.22 -0.01 4.32
CA LYS A 60 -12.49 -1.27 3.63
C LYS A 60 -13.64 -1.16 2.64
N HIS A 61 -14.69 -0.39 2.98
CA HIS A 61 -15.80 -0.12 2.07
C HIS A 61 -15.45 0.88 0.95
N LEU A 62 -14.45 1.74 1.17
CA LEU A 62 -14.06 2.78 0.22
C LEU A 62 -12.99 2.33 -0.78
N ILE A 63 -12.08 1.44 -0.39
CA ILE A 63 -10.99 0.90 -1.23
C ILE A 63 -11.48 0.38 -2.60
N PRO A 64 -12.59 -0.38 -2.71
CA PRO A 64 -13.07 -0.87 -4.01
C PRO A 64 -13.34 0.24 -5.04
N ASN A 65 -13.66 1.46 -4.59
CA ASN A 65 -13.89 2.58 -5.50
C ASN A 65 -12.61 3.07 -6.20
N PHE A 66 -11.43 2.60 -5.77
CA PHE A 66 -10.12 2.94 -6.32
C PHE A 66 -9.46 1.78 -7.06
N GLU A 67 -10.09 0.59 -7.09
CA GLU A 67 -9.50 -0.63 -7.67
C GLU A 67 -9.08 -0.44 -9.13
N GLY A 68 -9.94 0.17 -9.95
CA GLY A 68 -9.60 0.46 -11.35
C GLY A 68 -8.41 1.40 -11.53
N TRP A 69 -8.20 2.35 -10.59
CA TRP A 69 -7.02 3.23 -10.60
C TRP A 69 -5.77 2.49 -10.13
N ILE A 70 -5.88 1.66 -9.09
CA ILE A 70 -4.80 0.82 -8.58
C ILE A 70 -4.31 -0.12 -9.69
N ASP A 71 -5.23 -0.86 -10.32
CA ASP A 71 -4.91 -1.81 -11.38
C ASP A 71 -4.29 -1.11 -12.59
N GLY A 72 -4.88 -0.01 -13.05
CA GLY A 72 -4.36 0.76 -14.17
C GLY A 72 -2.96 1.31 -13.92
N THR A 73 -2.71 1.84 -12.72
CA THR A 73 -1.41 2.42 -12.37
C THR A 73 -0.33 1.35 -12.26
N LEU A 74 -0.62 0.25 -11.53
CA LEU A 74 0.29 -0.89 -11.40
C LEU A 74 0.61 -1.52 -12.76
N ALA A 75 -0.39 -1.68 -13.64
CA ALA A 75 -0.19 -2.24 -14.98
C ALA A 75 0.59 -1.31 -15.92
N SER A 76 0.42 0.01 -15.78
CA SER A 76 1.16 1.00 -16.59
C SER A 76 2.65 1.07 -16.24
N ASP A 77 3.00 0.64 -15.03
CA ASP A 77 4.35 0.64 -14.45
C ASP A 77 5.14 1.94 -14.60
N SER A 78 4.46 3.09 -14.58
CA SER A 78 5.08 4.37 -14.94
C SER A 78 6.08 4.94 -13.92
N GLY A 79 6.04 4.48 -12.67
CA GLY A 79 6.84 5.03 -11.57
C GLY A 79 6.53 6.48 -11.21
N ARG A 80 5.44 7.04 -11.75
CA ARG A 80 5.03 8.41 -11.44
C ARG A 80 4.55 8.50 -10.00
N GLN A 81 4.94 9.58 -9.31
CA GLN A 81 4.41 9.90 -8.00
C GLN A 81 2.89 10.01 -8.03
N ASP A 82 2.24 9.23 -7.17
CA ASP A 82 0.79 9.17 -7.07
C ASP A 82 0.37 9.09 -5.59
N GLU A 83 -0.30 10.14 -5.12
CA GLU A 83 -0.80 10.23 -3.74
C GLU A 83 -1.90 9.20 -3.47
N VAL A 84 -2.70 8.84 -4.47
CA VAL A 84 -3.77 7.85 -4.35
C VAL A 84 -3.16 6.49 -4.07
N ILE A 85 -2.18 6.07 -4.88
CA ILE A 85 -1.52 4.75 -4.71
C ILE A 85 -0.86 4.63 -3.34
N THR A 86 -0.08 5.63 -2.94
CA THR A 86 0.60 5.63 -1.64
C THR A 86 -0.38 5.68 -0.48
N THR A 87 -1.51 6.40 -0.61
CA THR A 87 -2.58 6.39 0.40
C THR A 87 -3.32 5.04 0.46
N MET A 88 -3.59 4.40 -0.68
CA MET A 88 -4.26 3.10 -0.74
C MET A 88 -3.40 2.00 -0.11
N MET A 89 -2.08 2.06 -0.25
CA MET A 89 -1.16 1.17 0.47
C MET A 89 -1.36 1.27 1.99
N VAL A 90 -1.36 2.50 2.53
CA VAL A 90 -1.54 2.74 3.97
C VAL A 90 -2.92 2.27 4.43
N TRP A 91 -3.97 2.55 3.66
CA TRP A 91 -5.32 2.09 4.00
C TRP A 91 -5.47 0.57 3.96
N ALA A 92 -4.81 -0.10 3.02
CA ALA A 92 -4.80 -1.56 2.98
C ALA A 92 -4.16 -2.16 4.24
N ILE A 93 -3.07 -1.57 4.74
CA ILE A 93 -2.46 -1.93 6.03
C ILE A 93 -3.45 -1.72 7.18
N ASP A 94 -4.09 -0.55 7.26
CA ASP A 94 -5.06 -0.22 8.31
C ASP A 94 -6.24 -1.21 8.34
N CYS A 95 -6.67 -1.68 7.16
CA CYS A 95 -7.75 -2.66 7.00
C CYS A 95 -7.30 -4.12 7.17
N ARG A 96 -5.99 -4.36 7.40
CA ARG A 96 -5.37 -5.69 7.41
C ARG A 96 -5.56 -6.48 6.12
N ASP A 97 -5.71 -5.79 4.99
CA ASP A 97 -5.70 -6.37 3.66
C ASP A 97 -4.26 -6.49 3.15
N TYR A 98 -3.51 -7.44 3.72
CA TYR A 98 -2.11 -7.63 3.41
C TYR A 98 -1.82 -8.00 1.95
N PRO A 99 -2.65 -8.82 1.27
CA PRO A 99 -2.46 -9.07 -0.17
C PRO A 99 -2.46 -7.78 -0.99
N LEU A 100 -3.41 -6.87 -0.73
CA LEU A 100 -3.43 -5.57 -1.42
C LEU A 100 -2.26 -4.67 -0.98
N ALA A 101 -1.96 -4.63 0.32
CA ALA A 101 -0.88 -3.81 0.85
C ALA A 101 0.49 -4.21 0.28
N LEU A 102 0.79 -5.51 0.18
CA LEU A 102 2.03 -6.01 -0.40
C LEU A 102 2.09 -5.77 -1.91
N ARG A 103 0.97 -6.00 -2.62
CA ARG A 103 0.88 -5.73 -4.07
C ARG A 103 1.16 -4.26 -4.40
N ILE A 104 0.55 -3.33 -3.66
CA ILE A 104 0.81 -1.89 -3.85
C ILE A 104 2.21 -1.54 -3.34
N GLY A 105 2.62 -2.10 -2.20
CA GLY A 105 3.91 -1.90 -1.57
C GLY A 105 5.08 -2.26 -2.47
N GLU A 106 4.98 -3.34 -3.23
CA GLU A 106 5.99 -3.73 -4.22
C GLU A 106 6.26 -2.61 -5.23
N TYR A 107 5.20 -2.04 -5.80
CA TYR A 107 5.30 -0.93 -6.74
C TYR A 107 5.86 0.33 -6.08
N VAL A 108 5.35 0.69 -4.91
CA VAL A 108 5.77 1.88 -4.14
C VAL A 108 7.26 1.82 -3.80
N ILE A 109 7.75 0.67 -3.30
CA ILE A 109 9.15 0.47 -2.91
C ILE A 109 10.05 0.46 -4.15
N ARG A 110 9.69 -0.30 -5.18
CA ARG A 110 10.49 -0.42 -6.42
C ARG A 110 10.70 0.94 -7.11
N HIS A 111 9.68 1.79 -7.11
CA HIS A 111 9.74 3.13 -7.69
C HIS A 111 10.10 4.23 -6.69
N ARG A 112 10.34 3.88 -5.43
CA ARG A 112 10.69 4.82 -4.34
C ARG A 112 9.70 5.97 -4.20
N LEU A 113 8.40 5.66 -4.27
CA LEU A 113 7.37 6.68 -4.17
C LEU A 113 7.31 7.25 -2.76
N ALA A 114 7.19 8.57 -2.66
CA ALA A 114 7.13 9.24 -1.38
C ALA A 114 5.77 8.99 -0.72
N LEU A 115 5.77 8.55 0.54
CA LEU A 115 4.55 8.38 1.31
C LEU A 115 4.01 9.73 1.79
N PRO A 116 2.68 9.91 1.85
CA PRO A 116 2.09 11.08 2.46
C PRO A 116 2.32 11.05 3.97
N ASP A 117 2.82 12.16 4.53
CA ASP A 117 2.92 12.38 5.98
C ASP A 117 3.73 11.31 6.77
N ASN A 118 4.87 10.90 6.21
CA ASN A 118 5.69 9.82 6.77
C ASN A 118 6.75 10.26 7.81
N PHE A 119 6.80 11.55 8.17
CA PHE A 119 7.85 12.12 9.04
C PHE A 119 9.29 11.68 8.64
N GLY A 120 9.54 11.48 7.35
CA GLY A 120 10.83 11.05 6.81
C GLY A 120 11.10 9.54 6.82
N ARG A 121 10.11 8.70 7.18
CA ARG A 121 10.25 7.24 7.13
C ARG A 121 10.04 6.70 5.72
N ASP A 122 10.95 5.85 5.26
CA ASP A 122 10.84 5.21 3.95
C ASP A 122 9.65 4.24 3.86
N SER A 123 9.14 4.06 2.64
CA SER A 123 8.01 3.17 2.34
C SER A 123 8.22 1.72 2.78
N ALA A 124 9.41 1.17 2.58
CA ALA A 124 9.73 -0.19 3.02
C ALA A 124 9.76 -0.28 4.56
N THR A 125 10.24 0.79 5.21
CA THR A 125 10.26 0.88 6.68
C THR A 125 8.84 0.89 7.25
N VAL A 126 7.95 1.73 6.70
CA VAL A 126 6.54 1.81 7.15
C VAL A 126 5.82 0.48 6.92
N LEU A 127 5.91 -0.08 5.70
CA LEU A 127 5.26 -1.35 5.38
C LEU A 127 5.73 -2.48 6.32
N THR A 128 7.05 -2.55 6.57
CA THR A 128 7.63 -3.57 7.43
C THR A 128 7.20 -3.42 8.89
N GLU A 129 7.28 -2.19 9.42
CA GLU A 129 6.96 -1.92 10.82
C GLU A 129 5.49 -2.21 11.12
N GLU A 130 4.57 -1.67 10.33
CA GLU A 130 3.14 -1.82 10.58
C GLU A 130 2.68 -3.28 10.49
N ILE A 131 3.20 -4.04 9.52
CA ILE A 131 2.87 -5.46 9.36
C ILE A 131 3.46 -6.30 10.49
N ALA A 132 4.74 -6.12 10.83
CA ALA A 132 5.40 -6.89 11.87
C ALA A 132 4.79 -6.62 13.25
N GLU A 133 4.41 -5.37 13.55
CA GLU A 133 3.83 -4.98 14.83
C GLU A 133 2.50 -5.69 15.10
N VAL A 134 1.65 -5.90 14.09
CA VAL A 134 0.38 -6.64 14.24
C VAL A 134 0.65 -8.07 14.70
N VAL A 135 1.55 -8.78 14.03
CA VAL A 135 1.87 -10.17 14.36
C VAL A 135 2.49 -10.28 15.76
N LEU A 136 3.40 -9.38 16.11
CA LEU A 136 4.02 -9.34 17.44
C LEU A 136 3.00 -9.05 18.54
N THR A 137 2.07 -8.14 18.30
CA THR A 137 1.01 -7.79 19.25
C THR A 137 0.04 -8.95 19.48
N GLU A 138 -0.39 -9.62 18.41
CA GLU A 138 -1.26 -10.80 18.52
C GLU A 138 -0.56 -11.96 19.22
N ALA A 139 0.73 -12.18 18.91
CA ALA A 139 1.53 -13.19 19.57
C ALA A 139 1.72 -12.93 21.07
N ALA A 140 1.81 -11.66 21.48
CA ALA A 140 1.95 -11.24 22.87
C ALA A 140 0.63 -11.29 23.64
N THR A 141 -0.49 -11.06 22.97
CA THR A 141 -1.83 -11.06 23.61
C THR A 141 -2.30 -12.47 23.91
N ASN A 142 -2.04 -13.43 23.01
CA ASN A 142 -2.39 -14.83 23.25
C ASN A 142 -1.34 -15.78 22.63
N SER A 143 -0.69 -16.55 23.51
CA SER A 143 0.34 -17.52 23.15
C SER A 143 -0.19 -18.67 22.28
N GLU A 144 -1.50 -18.94 22.34
CA GLU A 144 -2.16 -20.04 21.63
C GLU A 144 -2.81 -19.62 20.31
N THR A 145 -2.83 -18.31 19.99
CA THR A 145 -3.38 -17.84 18.72
C THR A 145 -2.68 -18.52 17.55
N ASP A 146 -3.46 -19.09 16.62
CA ASP A 146 -2.90 -19.57 15.37
C ASP A 146 -2.45 -18.37 14.53
N LEU A 147 -1.15 -18.26 14.31
CA LEU A 147 -0.53 -17.20 13.50
C LEU A 147 -0.15 -17.71 12.11
N SER A 148 -0.40 -18.99 11.79
CA SER A 148 0.04 -19.62 10.54
C SER A 148 -0.41 -18.86 9.28
N GLY A 149 -1.54 -18.16 9.34
CA GLY A 149 -2.05 -17.29 8.27
C GLY A 149 -1.11 -16.14 7.88
N TYR A 150 -0.19 -15.74 8.77
CA TYR A 150 0.77 -14.66 8.51
C TYR A 150 2.08 -15.12 7.86
N ILE A 151 2.36 -16.43 7.83
CA ILE A 151 3.66 -16.96 7.36
C ILE A 151 3.96 -16.51 5.93
N ARG A 152 3.03 -16.80 5.00
CA ARG A 152 3.20 -16.47 3.57
C ARG A 152 3.44 -14.97 3.36
N MET A 153 2.66 -14.16 4.08
CA MET A 153 2.71 -12.70 4.01
C MET A 153 4.05 -12.16 4.53
N LEU A 154 4.56 -12.70 5.64
CA LEU A 154 5.85 -12.26 6.21
C LEU A 154 7.05 -12.70 5.36
N ASP A 155 6.98 -13.86 4.70
CA ASP A 155 8.01 -14.30 3.76
C ASP A 155 8.01 -13.45 2.49
N GLU A 156 6.82 -13.08 1.98
CA GLU A 156 6.68 -12.16 0.84
C GLU A 156 7.22 -10.76 1.19
N LEU A 157 6.92 -10.26 2.40
CA LEU A 157 7.47 -9.01 2.90
C LEU A 157 9.00 -9.05 3.02
N ASP A 158 9.57 -10.12 3.60
CA ASP A 158 11.01 -10.30 3.76
C ASP A 158 11.75 -10.31 2.41
N ALA A 159 11.19 -10.97 1.41
CA ALA A 159 11.71 -10.96 0.05
C ALA A 159 11.63 -9.55 -0.56
N LEU A 160 10.51 -8.86 -0.38
CA LEU A 160 10.29 -7.52 -0.93
C LEU A 160 11.26 -6.47 -0.37
N VAL A 161 11.60 -6.56 0.92
CA VAL A 161 12.41 -5.55 1.61
C VAL A 161 13.87 -5.94 1.82
N HIS A 162 14.29 -7.09 1.28
CA HIS A 162 15.62 -7.68 1.51
C HIS A 162 16.76 -6.67 1.32
N ASP A 163 16.75 -5.98 0.17
CA ASP A 163 17.77 -5.03 -0.28
C ASP A 163 17.48 -3.57 0.12
N GLN A 164 16.41 -3.32 0.89
CA GLN A 164 16.04 -1.97 1.31
C GLN A 164 16.78 -1.57 2.57
N ASP A 165 17.27 -0.33 2.61
CA ASP A 165 17.85 0.24 3.82
C ASP A 165 16.74 0.61 4.81
N MET A 166 16.92 0.24 6.08
CA MET A 166 15.95 0.50 7.14
C MET A 166 16.62 0.42 8.50
N PRO A 167 16.07 1.06 9.55
CA PRO A 167 16.60 0.94 10.90
C PRO A 167 16.66 -0.52 11.37
N ASP A 168 17.77 -0.91 12.01
CA ASP A 168 17.98 -2.28 12.52
C ASP A 168 16.84 -2.77 13.41
N GLN A 169 16.23 -1.86 14.17
CA GLN A 169 15.08 -2.17 15.03
C GLN A 169 13.87 -2.67 14.22
N VAL A 170 13.62 -2.11 13.04
CA VAL A 170 12.51 -2.51 12.16
C VAL A 170 12.81 -3.86 11.50
N ARG A 171 14.04 -4.05 10.99
CA ARG A 171 14.49 -5.34 10.45
C ARG A 171 14.42 -6.45 11.52
N ALA A 172 14.82 -6.16 12.75
CA ALA A 172 14.74 -7.08 13.86
C ALA A 172 13.29 -7.46 14.22
N LYS A 173 12.34 -6.51 14.15
CA LYS A 173 10.90 -6.81 14.35
C LYS A 173 10.40 -7.81 13.31
N LEU A 174 10.72 -7.64 12.03
CA LEU A 174 10.34 -8.58 10.97
C LEU A 174 10.90 -9.98 11.23
N HIS A 175 12.20 -10.09 11.50
CA HIS A 175 12.82 -11.39 11.81
C HIS A 175 12.25 -12.02 13.08
N LYS A 176 11.91 -11.23 14.11
CA LYS A 176 11.24 -11.72 15.31
C LYS A 176 9.85 -12.26 14.98
N ALA A 177 9.05 -11.53 14.21
CA ALA A 177 7.72 -11.96 13.78
C ALA A 177 7.78 -13.30 13.03
N ARG A 178 8.74 -13.46 12.11
CA ARG A 178 9.01 -14.72 11.41
C ARG A 178 9.50 -15.83 12.34
N GLY A 179 10.35 -15.51 13.32
CA GLY A 179 10.91 -16.49 14.26
C GLY A 179 9.89 -17.09 15.24
N ILE A 180 8.77 -16.40 15.50
CA ILE A 180 7.71 -16.89 16.40
C ILE A 180 7.13 -18.21 15.92
N PHE A 181 7.02 -18.44 14.61
CA PHE A 181 6.53 -19.70 14.05
C PHE A 181 7.44 -20.87 14.39
N THR A 182 8.76 -20.69 14.23
CA THR A 182 9.74 -21.74 14.54
C THR A 182 9.73 -22.08 16.04
N ALA A 183 9.57 -21.09 16.90
CA ALA A 183 9.47 -21.30 18.35
C ALA A 183 8.18 -22.06 18.73
N ARG A 184 7.03 -21.69 18.15
CA ARG A 184 5.75 -22.33 18.45
C ARG A 184 5.66 -23.76 17.90
N ILE A 185 6.14 -24.04 16.69
CA ILE A 185 6.22 -25.42 16.16
C ILE A 185 7.02 -26.32 17.10
N ARG A 186 8.13 -25.83 17.67
CA ARG A 186 8.94 -26.56 18.65
C ARG A 186 8.24 -26.76 19.99
N GLN A 187 7.31 -25.89 20.37
CA GLN A 187 6.53 -26.01 21.60
C GLN A 187 5.41 -27.04 21.42
N TYR A 188 4.59 -26.93 20.36
CA TYR A 188 3.52 -27.88 20.06
C TYR A 188 4.04 -29.29 19.75
N GLY A 189 5.12 -29.41 18.96
CA GLY A 189 5.76 -30.72 18.69
C GLY A 189 6.39 -31.38 19.94
N ARG A 190 6.62 -30.62 21.02
CA ARG A 190 7.07 -31.17 22.30
C ARG A 190 5.91 -31.67 23.17
N HIS A 191 4.70 -31.14 22.99
CA HIS A 191 3.51 -31.59 23.70
C HIS A 191 2.94 -32.91 23.12
N ASP A 192 3.05 -33.13 21.81
CA ASP A 192 2.54 -34.35 21.15
C ASP A 192 3.43 -35.60 21.39
N CYS A 193 4.68 -35.43 21.81
CA CYS A 193 5.56 -36.55 22.16
C CYS A 193 5.33 -37.12 23.57
N VAL A 194 4.51 -36.48 24.41
CA VAL A 194 4.35 -36.89 25.83
C VAL A 194 3.13 -37.81 26.05
N THR A 195 2.33 -38.09 25.03
CA THR A 195 1.07 -38.86 25.17
C THR A 195 1.06 -40.27 24.55
N TRP A 196 2.18 -40.75 23.99
CA TRP A 196 2.25 -42.08 23.32
C TRP A 196 3.21 -43.08 24.00
N SER A 197 3.14 -43.24 25.33
CA SER A 197 3.90 -44.30 26.01
C SER A 197 3.17 -44.99 27.18
N ALA A 198 1.85 -45.13 27.10
CA ALA A 198 1.11 -45.98 28.03
C ALA A 198 -0.16 -46.55 27.38
N ALA A 199 -0.01 -47.64 26.63
CA ALA A 199 -1.08 -48.61 26.33
C ALA A 199 -0.43 -49.96 26.01
#